data_AF-W7BN38-F1
#
_entry.id   AF-W7BN38-F1
#
_cell.length_a   1.000
_cell.length_b   1.000
_cell.length_c   1.000
_cell.angle_alpha   90.00
_cell.angle_beta   90.00
_cell.angle_gamma   90.00
#
_symmetry.space_group_name_H-M   'P 1'
#
loop_
_entity.id
_entity.type
_entity.pdbx_description
1 polymer ?
#
loop_
_entity_poly.entity_id
_entity_poly.type
_entity_poly.pdbx_seq_one_letter_code
_entity_poly.pdbx_strand_id
1 'polypeptide(L)'
;MTKSDYRQLRLLSLLFFKNELVSKVDAADYLEINKLTLNKDIASINNLFSKDVLEIQVFKNKWIILSRNRQTNFALITANMIYTSQAFRIALSTLNDAKETPTSFANKEFISTSLVYNKLEELDNLLAEHRLILNKTPIEFLGNELYIRFFLFSYFRQSLSLFWLAF
;
A
#
# COMPACT_ATOMS: atom_id res chain seq x y z
N MET A 1 -0.52 4.29 -2.89
CA MET A 1 -1.19 3.21 -2.11
C MET A 1 -2.67 3.23 -2.42
N THR A 2 -3.32 2.07 -2.47
CA THR A 2 -4.75 1.93 -2.75
C THR A 2 -5.59 2.09 -1.48
N LYS A 3 -6.92 2.22 -1.58
CA LYS A 3 -7.79 2.32 -0.39
C LYS A 3 -7.63 1.13 0.58
N SER A 4 -7.40 -0.07 0.06
CA SER A 4 -7.10 -1.24 0.90
C SER A 4 -5.74 -1.13 1.58
N ASP A 5 -4.71 -0.67 0.86
CA ASP A 5 -3.36 -0.56 1.43
C ASP A 5 -3.33 0.46 2.57
N TYR A 6 -4.02 1.59 2.41
CA TYR A 6 -4.16 2.59 3.48
C TYR A 6 -4.88 2.01 4.70
N ARG A 7 -5.94 1.24 4.50
CA ARG A 7 -6.67 0.61 5.60
C ARG A 7 -5.82 -0.43 6.33
N GLN A 8 -5.06 -1.25 5.60
CA GLN A 8 -4.11 -2.20 6.18
C GLN A 8 -3.00 -1.50 6.96
N LEU A 9 -2.50 -0.36 6.47
CA LEU A 9 -1.52 0.46 7.17
C LEU A 9 -2.11 1.05 8.46
N ARG A 10 -3.39 1.49 8.44
CA ARG A 10 -4.10 1.95 9.64
C ARG A 10 -4.27 0.83 10.67
N LEU A 11 -4.56 -0.41 10.24
CA LEU A 11 -4.62 -1.57 11.13
C LEU A 11 -3.23 -1.84 11.77
N LEU A 12 -2.18 -1.85 10.96
CA LEU A 12 -0.81 -2.03 11.44
C LEU A 12 -0.42 -0.92 12.42
N SER A 13 -0.75 0.33 12.13
CA SER A 13 -0.53 1.48 13.03
C SER A 13 -1.21 1.25 14.37
N LEU A 14 -2.49 0.88 14.36
CA LEU A 14 -3.25 0.60 15.59
C LEU A 14 -2.54 -0.46 16.45
N LEU A 15 -2.17 -1.61 15.85
CA LEU A 15 -1.58 -2.71 16.61
C LEU A 15 -0.12 -2.45 17.01
N PHE A 16 0.64 -1.72 16.19
CA PHE A 16 2.05 -1.42 16.44
C PHE A 16 2.21 -0.50 17.66
N PHE A 17 1.44 0.60 17.69
CA PHE A 17 1.57 1.63 18.72
C PHE A 17 0.82 1.29 20.01
N LYS A 18 -0.31 0.59 19.92
CA LYS A 18 -1.05 0.15 21.12
C LYS A 18 -0.32 -0.97 21.87
N ASN A 19 0.40 -1.82 21.13
CA ASN A 19 1.28 -2.87 21.66
C ASN A 19 0.63 -3.81 22.71
N GLU A 20 -0.67 -4.07 22.55
CA GLU A 20 -1.46 -4.94 23.42
C GLU A 20 -2.53 -5.69 22.62
N LEU A 21 -3.28 -6.57 23.30
CA LEU A 21 -4.41 -7.26 22.69
C LEU A 21 -5.53 -6.25 22.35
N VAL A 22 -5.96 -6.27 21.09
CA VAL A 22 -7.08 -5.46 20.59
C VAL A 22 -8.23 -6.38 20.21
N SER A 23 -9.47 -6.04 20.57
CA SER A 23 -10.60 -6.85 20.13
C SER A 23 -10.85 -6.63 18.63
N LYS A 24 -11.27 -7.67 17.92
CA LYS A 24 -11.66 -7.57 16.50
C LYS A 24 -12.85 -6.63 16.29
N VAL A 25 -13.66 -6.39 17.33
CA VAL A 25 -14.78 -5.43 17.27
C VAL A 25 -14.22 -4.02 17.28
N ASP A 26 -13.41 -3.67 18.30
CA ASP A 26 -12.81 -2.33 18.40
C ASP A 26 -11.94 -2.00 17.18
N ALA A 27 -11.20 -2.98 16.66
CA ALA A 27 -10.39 -2.79 15.45
C ALA A 27 -11.25 -2.57 14.19
N ALA A 28 -12.37 -3.29 14.07
CA ALA A 28 -13.30 -3.14 12.95
C ALA A 28 -14.00 -1.77 13.01
N ASP A 29 -14.43 -1.36 14.20
CA ASP A 29 -15.07 -0.07 14.43
C ASP A 29 -14.10 1.09 14.16
N TYR A 30 -12.86 1.02 14.66
CA TYR A 30 -11.82 2.02 14.39
C TYR A 30 -11.51 2.19 12.89
N LEU A 31 -11.59 1.10 12.12
CA LEU A 31 -11.35 1.09 10.69
C LEU A 31 -12.61 1.34 9.86
N GLU A 32 -13.77 1.45 10.49
CA GLU A 32 -15.08 1.59 9.86
C GLU A 32 -15.37 0.47 8.84
N ILE A 33 -15.07 -0.78 9.22
CA ILE A 33 -15.28 -1.97 8.39
C ILE A 33 -15.99 -3.07 9.14
N ASN A 34 -16.49 -4.07 8.42
CA ASN A 34 -16.99 -5.29 9.03
C ASN A 34 -15.86 -6.29 9.36
N LYS A 35 -16.18 -7.26 10.22
CA LYS A 35 -15.25 -8.32 10.67
C LYS A 35 -14.73 -9.20 9.52
N LEU A 36 -15.52 -9.38 8.45
CA LEU A 36 -15.09 -10.17 7.29
C LEU A 36 -13.96 -9.46 6.54
N THR A 37 -14.09 -8.16 6.28
CA THR A 37 -13.06 -7.32 5.68
C THR A 37 -11.82 -7.26 6.58
N LEU A 38 -12.00 -7.10 7.90
CA LEU A 38 -10.87 -7.14 8.84
C LEU A 38 -10.08 -8.44 8.75
N ASN A 39 -10.75 -9.60 8.69
CA ASN A 39 -10.06 -10.88 8.55
C ASN A 39 -9.31 -11.02 7.21
N LYS A 40 -9.87 -10.47 6.12
CA LYS A 40 -9.18 -10.42 4.82
C LYS A 40 -7.93 -9.55 4.89
N ASP A 41 -8.01 -8.39 5.53
CA ASP A 41 -6.87 -7.49 5.71
C ASP A 41 -5.78 -8.14 6.58
N ILE A 42 -6.14 -8.84 7.67
CA ILE A 42 -5.20 -9.62 8.49
C ILE A 42 -4.47 -10.67 7.64
N ALA A 43 -5.22 -11.44 6.84
CA ALA A 43 -4.62 -12.45 5.96
C ALA A 43 -3.69 -11.81 4.91
N SER A 44 -4.10 -10.69 4.32
CA SER A 44 -3.29 -9.95 3.35
C SER A 44 -1.98 -9.45 3.97
N ILE A 45 -2.03 -8.88 5.18
CA ILE A 45 -0.85 -8.40 5.89
C ILE A 45 0.08 -9.57 6.23
N ASN A 46 -0.46 -10.67 6.77
CA ASN A 46 0.35 -11.84 7.12
C ASN A 46 0.98 -12.54 5.90
N ASN A 47 0.41 -12.35 4.70
CA ASN A 47 1.02 -12.83 3.46
C ASN A 47 2.11 -11.88 2.91
N LEU A 48 2.12 -10.61 3.35
CA LEU A 48 3.08 -9.61 2.90
C LEU A 48 4.41 -9.68 3.63
N PHE A 49 4.41 -10.16 4.88
CA PHE A 49 5.59 -10.25 5.73
C PHE A 49 5.87 -11.70 6.12
N SER A 50 7.15 -12.06 6.26
CA SER A 50 7.50 -13.32 6.89
C SER A 50 7.17 -13.27 8.38
N LYS A 51 6.77 -14.42 8.95
CA LYS A 51 6.39 -14.52 10.37
C LYS A 51 7.49 -14.09 11.35
N ASP A 52 8.75 -14.25 10.94
CA ASP A 52 9.91 -13.84 11.74
C ASP A 52 10.10 -12.31 11.78
N VAL A 53 9.51 -11.58 10.84
CA VAL A 53 9.52 -10.12 10.80
C VAL A 53 8.33 -9.55 11.54
N LEU A 54 7.13 -10.00 11.14
CA LEU A 54 5.85 -9.49 11.62
C LEU A 54 4.74 -10.49 11.36
N GLU A 55 3.87 -10.70 12.35
CA GLU A 55 2.64 -11.49 12.23
C GLU A 55 1.53 -10.88 13.09
N ILE A 56 0.34 -10.69 12.53
CA ILE A 56 -0.87 -10.43 13.31
C ILE A 56 -1.42 -11.77 13.80
N GLN A 57 -1.31 -12.00 15.10
CA GLN A 57 -1.78 -13.23 15.75
C GLN A 57 -3.22 -13.09 16.22
N VAL A 58 -4.01 -14.14 16.05
CA VAL A 58 -5.43 -14.17 16.43
C VAL A 58 -5.64 -15.08 17.64
N PHE A 59 -6.16 -14.53 18.74
CA PHE A 59 -6.45 -15.27 19.97
C PHE A 59 -7.94 -15.45 20.18
N LYS A 60 -8.37 -16.70 20.42
CA LYS A 60 -9.77 -17.09 20.69
C LYS A 60 -10.77 -16.53 19.65
N ASN A 61 -10.33 -16.33 18.41
CA ASN A 61 -11.09 -15.69 17.32
C ASN A 61 -11.73 -14.32 17.64
N LYS A 62 -11.28 -13.68 18.73
CA LYS A 62 -11.83 -12.42 19.25
C LYS A 62 -10.77 -11.33 19.35
N TRP A 63 -9.55 -11.69 19.68
CA TRP A 63 -8.47 -10.74 19.94
C TRP A 63 -7.38 -10.84 18.89
N ILE A 64 -6.72 -9.71 18.62
CA ILE A 64 -5.59 -9.60 17.72
C ILE A 64 -4.46 -8.83 18.38
N ILE A 65 -3.21 -9.19 18.08
CA ILE A 65 -2.00 -8.50 18.55
C ILE A 65 -0.93 -8.63 17.48
N LEU A 66 -0.05 -7.64 17.41
CA LEU A 66 1.09 -7.66 16.50
C LEU A 66 2.30 -8.32 17.18
N SER A 67 2.68 -9.50 16.70
CA SER A 67 3.99 -10.08 16.97
C SER A 67 4.99 -9.50 15.97
N ARG A 68 6.17 -9.08 16.44
CA ARG A 68 7.23 -8.50 15.61
C ARG A 68 8.60 -8.71 16.24
N ASN A 69 9.64 -8.78 15.41
CA ASN A 69 11.00 -8.78 15.93
C ASN A 69 11.41 -7.39 16.47
N ARG A 70 12.53 -7.33 17.21
CA ARG A 70 13.02 -6.09 17.85
C ARG A 70 13.52 -5.03 16.87
N GLN A 71 13.86 -5.41 15.64
CA GLN A 71 14.39 -4.52 14.61
C GLN A 71 13.28 -3.91 13.76
N THR A 72 12.07 -4.48 13.78
CA THR A 72 10.91 -3.98 13.07
C THR A 72 10.42 -2.68 13.68
N ASN A 73 10.67 -1.56 12.99
CA ASN A 73 10.06 -0.27 13.27
C ASN A 73 8.90 0.02 12.30
N PHE A 74 8.02 0.95 12.67
CA PHE A 74 6.83 1.25 11.86
C PHE A 74 7.18 1.88 10.49
N ALA A 75 8.28 2.64 10.45
CA ALA A 75 8.82 3.20 9.22
C ALA A 75 9.17 2.12 8.18
N LEU A 76 9.82 1.02 8.61
CA LEU A 76 10.19 -0.11 7.77
C LEU A 76 8.96 -0.84 7.22
N ILE A 77 7.95 -1.05 8.06
CA ILE A 77 6.66 -1.65 7.65
C ILE A 77 6.03 -0.79 6.55
N THR A 78 5.96 0.52 6.78
CA THR A 78 5.35 1.47 5.86
C THR A 78 6.11 1.52 4.53
N ALA A 79 7.43 1.62 4.58
CA ALA A 79 8.27 1.58 3.39
C ALA A 79 8.04 0.28 2.60
N ASN A 80 8.02 -0.88 3.25
CA ASN A 80 7.78 -2.16 2.57
C ASN A 80 6.40 -2.19 1.89
N MET A 81 5.34 -1.73 2.56
CA MET A 81 4.00 -1.67 1.96
C MET A 81 3.94 -0.75 0.74
N ILE A 82 4.70 0.34 0.75
CA ILE A 82 4.73 1.27 -0.38
C ILE A 82 5.52 0.68 -1.54
N TYR A 83 6.75 0.19 -1.29
CA TYR A 83 7.61 -0.41 -2.32
C TYR A 83 6.99 -1.64 -2.99
N THR A 84 6.19 -2.40 -2.25
CA THR A 84 5.49 -3.57 -2.78
C THR A 84 4.15 -3.23 -3.42
N SER A 85 3.64 -2.00 -3.26
CA SER A 85 2.37 -1.59 -3.87
C SER A 85 2.49 -1.50 -5.40
N GLN A 86 1.48 -2.01 -6.09
CA GLN A 86 1.40 -1.94 -7.56
C GLN A 86 1.40 -0.49 -8.06
N ALA A 87 0.73 0.42 -7.35
CA ALA A 87 0.73 1.85 -7.68
C ALA A 87 2.14 2.45 -7.67
N PHE A 88 2.99 2.06 -6.70
CA PHE A 88 4.38 2.49 -6.67
C PHE A 88 5.20 1.88 -7.82
N ARG A 89 5.01 0.60 -8.12
CA ARG A 89 5.70 -0.06 -9.25
C ARG A 89 5.34 0.55 -10.59
N ILE A 90 4.07 0.91 -10.79
CA ILE A 90 3.61 1.62 -11.98
C ILE A 90 4.27 3.00 -12.05
N ALA A 91 4.21 3.80 -10.98
CA ALA A 91 4.85 5.12 -10.94
C ALA A 91 6.37 5.05 -11.19
N LEU A 92 7.05 4.05 -10.62
CA LEU A 92 8.48 3.83 -10.85
C LEU A 92 8.78 3.40 -12.30
N SER A 93 7.91 2.60 -12.91
CA SER A 93 8.04 2.23 -14.32
C SER A 93 7.94 3.45 -15.24
N THR A 94 6.98 4.35 -14.97
CA THR A 94 6.84 5.62 -15.74
C THR A 94 8.07 6.52 -15.61
N LEU A 95 8.68 6.58 -14.43
CA LEU A 95 9.92 7.35 -14.20
C LEU A 95 11.11 6.85 -15.00
N ASN A 96 11.18 5.53 -15.22
CA ASN A 96 12.29 4.90 -15.93
C ASN A 96 12.11 4.90 -17.46
N ASP A 97 11.08 5.59 -17.98
CA ASP A 97 10.69 5.61 -19.41
C ASP A 97 10.62 4.21 -20.04
N ALA A 98 10.08 3.24 -19.28
CA ALA A 98 10.05 1.85 -19.72
C ALA A 98 9.07 1.60 -20.89
N LYS A 99 8.21 2.58 -21.21
CA LYS A 99 7.16 2.55 -22.25
C LYS A 99 6.34 1.25 -22.24
N GLU A 100 6.06 0.73 -21.04
CA GLU A 100 5.35 -0.53 -20.86
C GLU A 100 3.87 -0.38 -21.25
N THR A 101 3.31 -1.41 -21.87
CA THR A 101 1.85 -1.54 -22.05
C THR A 101 1.23 -2.25 -20.83
N PRO A 102 -0.09 -2.19 -20.62
CA PRO A 102 -0.75 -2.91 -19.53
C PRO A 102 -0.48 -4.42 -19.61
N THR A 103 -0.41 -4.97 -20.83
CA THR A 103 -0.10 -6.38 -21.08
C THR A 103 1.35 -6.71 -20.71
N SER A 104 2.33 -5.90 -21.13
CA SER A 104 3.73 -6.17 -20.78
C SER A 104 4.00 -6.01 -19.29
N PHE A 105 3.36 -5.03 -18.64
CA PHE A 105 3.41 -4.85 -17.19
C PHE A 105 2.80 -6.05 -16.44
N ALA A 106 1.63 -6.53 -16.88
CA ALA A 106 0.96 -7.69 -16.29
C ALA A 106 1.86 -8.94 -16.30
N ASN A 107 2.51 -9.19 -17.44
CA ASN A 107 3.44 -10.32 -17.60
C ASN A 107 4.66 -10.19 -16.69
N LYS A 108 5.26 -9.00 -16.60
CA LYS A 108 6.43 -8.72 -15.75
C LYS A 108 6.14 -8.90 -14.25
N GLU A 109 4.96 -8.46 -13.82
CA GLU A 109 4.55 -8.53 -12.41
C GLU A 109 3.79 -9.83 -12.06
N PHE A 110 3.67 -10.78 -13.00
CA PHE A 110 2.96 -12.05 -12.83
C PHE A 110 1.51 -11.89 -12.34
N ILE A 111 0.79 -10.92 -12.88
CA ILE A 111 -0.61 -10.63 -12.55
C ILE A 111 -1.50 -10.61 -13.80
N SER A 112 -2.82 -10.68 -13.61
CA SER A 112 -3.75 -10.58 -14.74
C SER A 112 -3.82 -9.16 -15.30
N THR A 113 -3.98 -9.04 -16.62
CA THR A 113 -4.15 -7.75 -17.28
C THR A 113 -5.36 -6.99 -16.74
N SER A 114 -6.44 -7.69 -16.39
CA SER A 114 -7.62 -7.06 -15.76
C SER A 114 -7.29 -6.43 -14.42
N LEU A 115 -6.44 -7.05 -13.60
CA LEU A 115 -5.97 -6.45 -12.35
C LEU A 115 -5.16 -5.18 -12.61
N VAL A 116 -4.30 -5.20 -13.64
CA VAL A 116 -3.56 -4.00 -14.06
C VAL A 116 -4.51 -2.88 -14.45
N TYR A 117 -5.53 -3.14 -15.27
CA TYR A 117 -6.49 -2.11 -15.66
C TYR A 117 -7.22 -1.48 -14.47
N ASN A 118 -7.68 -2.29 -13.52
CA ASN A 118 -8.30 -1.79 -12.29
C ASN A 118 -7.34 -0.87 -11.50
N LYS A 119 -6.06 -1.23 -11.45
CA LYS A 119 -5.04 -0.43 -10.76
C LYS A 119 -4.66 0.84 -11.49
N LEU A 120 -4.62 0.80 -12.82
CA LEU A 120 -4.46 2.00 -13.64
C LEU A 120 -5.64 2.94 -13.44
N GLU A 121 -6.87 2.45 -13.29
CA GLU A 121 -8.03 3.30 -12.98
C GLU A 121 -7.94 3.93 -11.58
N GLU A 122 -7.52 3.17 -10.57
CA GLU A 122 -7.24 3.74 -9.23
C GLU A 122 -6.17 4.83 -9.28
N LEU A 123 -5.12 4.63 -10.08
CA LEU A 123 -4.03 5.59 -10.25
C LEU A 123 -4.45 6.83 -11.07
N ASP A 124 -5.26 6.65 -12.10
CA ASP A 124 -5.79 7.75 -12.94
C ASP A 124 -6.63 8.72 -12.10
N ASN A 125 -7.48 8.18 -11.22
CA ASN A 125 -8.23 8.98 -10.26
C ASN A 125 -7.32 9.79 -9.33
N LEU A 126 -6.24 9.19 -8.84
CA LEU A 126 -5.25 9.89 -8.00
C LEU A 126 -4.52 10.99 -8.77
N LEU A 127 -4.13 10.72 -10.03
CA LEU A 127 -3.46 11.70 -10.89
C LEU A 127 -4.36 12.90 -11.22
N ALA A 128 -5.66 12.67 -11.40
CA ALA A 128 -6.63 13.73 -11.67
C ALA A 128 -6.69 14.78 -10.55
N GLU A 129 -6.55 14.39 -9.28
CA GLU A 129 -6.46 15.31 -8.13
C GLU A 129 -5.26 16.27 -8.25
N HIS A 130 -4.23 15.87 -8.99
CA HIS A 130 -3.01 16.63 -9.26
C HIS A 130 -2.97 17.26 -10.65
N ARG A 131 -4.09 17.27 -11.38
CA ARG A 131 -4.19 17.77 -12.77
C ARG A 131 -3.25 17.04 -13.74
N LEU A 132 -3.05 15.75 -13.50
CA LEU A 132 -2.30 14.84 -14.36
C LEU A 132 -3.25 13.83 -15.00
N ILE A 133 -2.84 13.23 -16.10
CA ILE A 133 -3.60 12.24 -16.86
C ILE A 133 -2.75 10.98 -17.01
N LEU A 134 -3.37 9.80 -16.88
CA LEU A 134 -2.71 8.54 -17.20
C LEU A 134 -2.92 8.17 -18.66
N ASN A 135 -1.85 8.17 -19.47
CA ASN A 135 -1.84 7.39 -20.71
C ASN A 135 -1.71 5.91 -20.34
N LYS A 136 -2.49 5.04 -20.99
CA LYS A 136 -2.44 3.59 -20.76
C LYS A 136 -1.59 2.86 -21.81
N THR A 137 -1.30 3.48 -22.95
CA THR A 137 -0.51 2.87 -24.04
C THR A 137 0.41 3.90 -24.70
N PRO A 138 1.71 3.95 -24.33
CA PRO A 138 2.31 3.29 -23.18
C PRO A 138 1.76 3.83 -21.86
N ILE A 139 1.96 3.10 -20.76
CA ILE A 139 1.69 3.59 -19.42
C ILE A 139 2.62 4.76 -19.15
N GLU A 140 2.05 5.97 -19.07
CA GLU A 140 2.82 7.22 -18.97
C GLU A 140 1.98 8.29 -18.27
N PHE A 141 2.62 9.16 -17.49
CA PHE A 141 1.96 10.32 -16.88
C PHE A 141 2.06 11.52 -17.80
N LEU A 142 0.91 12.05 -18.20
CA LEU A 142 0.81 13.22 -19.06
C LEU A 142 0.37 14.44 -18.26
N GLY A 143 0.94 15.60 -18.57
CA GLY A 143 0.61 16.86 -17.93
C GLY A 143 1.77 17.84 -17.91
N ASN A 144 1.66 18.87 -17.07
CA ASN A 144 2.75 19.80 -16.86
C ASN A 144 3.91 19.08 -16.14
N GLU A 145 5.12 19.16 -16.70
CA GLU A 145 6.32 18.52 -16.17
C GLU A 145 6.61 18.86 -14.69
N LEU A 146 6.37 20.11 -14.28
CA LEU A 146 6.52 20.51 -12.88
C LEU A 146 5.53 19.78 -11.98
N TYR A 147 4.30 19.57 -12.44
CA TYR A 147 3.28 18.83 -11.68
C TYR A 147 3.59 17.34 -11.63
N ILE A 148 4.10 16.75 -12.71
CA ILE A 148 4.59 15.36 -12.73
C ILE A 148 5.71 15.19 -11.70
N ARG A 149 6.73 16.06 -11.74
CA ARG A 149 7.83 16.03 -10.77
C ARG A 149 7.36 16.24 -9.35
N PHE A 150 6.44 17.19 -9.12
CA PHE A 150 5.92 17.46 -7.79
C PHE A 150 5.06 16.31 -7.27
N PHE A 151 4.24 15.69 -8.12
CA PHE A 151 3.45 14.51 -7.79
C PHE A 151 4.37 13.36 -7.40
N LEU A 152 5.34 13.01 -8.26
CA LEU A 152 6.29 11.94 -7.98
C LEU A 152 7.07 12.25 -6.71
N PHE A 153 7.65 13.45 -6.59
CA PHE A 153 8.34 13.86 -5.37
C PHE A 153 7.46 13.74 -4.14
N SER A 154 6.20 14.17 -4.18
CA SER A 154 5.27 14.08 -3.05
C SER A 154 4.88 12.65 -2.73
N TYR A 155 4.69 11.81 -3.76
CA TYR A 155 4.34 10.40 -3.65
C TYR A 155 5.50 9.59 -3.05
N PHE A 156 6.73 9.78 -3.55
CA PHE A 156 7.94 9.19 -2.98
C PHE A 156 8.30 9.82 -1.63
N ARG A 157 8.06 11.12 -1.42
CA ARG A 157 8.30 11.77 -0.12
C ARG A 157 7.29 11.33 0.92
N GLN A 158 6.03 11.08 0.61
CA GLN A 158 5.12 10.45 1.59
C GLN A 158 5.64 9.07 1.98
N SER A 159 6.19 8.33 1.03
CA SER A 159 6.87 7.06 1.31
C SER A 159 8.09 7.19 2.22
N LEU A 160 8.80 8.33 2.12
CA LEU A 160 9.97 8.65 2.96
C LEU A 160 9.62 9.42 4.26
N SER A 161 8.52 10.14 4.34
CA SER A 161 8.19 11.03 5.49
C SER A 161 7.58 10.23 6.64
N LEU A 162 6.87 9.14 6.31
CA LEU A 162 6.50 8.10 7.28
C LEU A 162 7.74 7.40 7.85
N PHE A 163 8.89 7.51 7.18
CA PHE A 163 10.18 7.03 7.68
C PHE A 163 10.85 8.01 8.67
N TRP A 164 10.55 9.31 8.61
CA TRP A 164 11.11 10.34 9.50
C TRP A 164 10.26 10.69 10.72
N LEU A 165 8.96 10.33 10.74
CA LEU A 165 8.09 10.49 11.92
C LEU A 165 8.25 9.38 12.98
N ALA A 166 9.21 8.48 12.79
CA ALA A 166 9.54 7.38 13.70
C ALA A 166 10.85 7.60 14.48
N PHE A 167 11.40 8.81 14.44
CA PHE A 167 12.52 9.29 15.25
C PHE A 167 12.07 10.44 16.15
#